data_AF-A0A317EDS5-F1
#
_entry.id   AF-A0A317EDS5-F1
#
_cell.length_a   1.000
_cell.length_b   1.000
_cell.length_c   1.000
_cell.angle_alpha   90.00
_cell.angle_beta   90.00
_cell.angle_gamma   90.00
#
_symmetry.space_group_name_H-M   'P 1'
#
loop_
_entity.id
_entity.type
_entity.pdbx_description
1 polymer ?
#
loop_
_entity_poly.entity_id
_entity_poly.type
_entity_poly.pdbx_seq_one_letter_code
_entity_poly.pdbx_strand_id
1 'polypeptide(L)'
;MLFRLVQPMKREGSNNRYFRRRIPADILERARGLTLVIPVGKEAVSVSLTAAPTHVKVSLRTADPSEVKARHGAVAAHLERIWQGLRNGPRSLTNKEAVALAGEIYRRWTEALEANPGSPDLWRRVRDMNQQAQAGEYGLGPLLIGEGAQRRRSLEDRFGAFVDLVLGWHAIPAIDDTSRTKLLEQVAKAMDLAASRLEANAEGDYSPDANLARFPSTEAAAPASRPALGKSTLSALLEGWWKEARAAGLKESTHASHKTSVAHLRGFLGHDDAARVTPDDIIRFKDHRLAEGVSAKTVKDSDLSGLKAVFAWAANNRRLPSNPAHGVTVKVPPKARLRTTKGFTDDEANAVLAHARHSTPNSRSRRSPKIALACRWVPWLCAYTGARVGEMAQLRKQDLVREGDHWGLRITPEAGTVKTNIARVVALHQDLIAQGFPAFVEEQPDGYLFLPAIGKDDVRGPWRSLKNRLVEFVREVVTDPEVQPNHGWRHRFETLGRKVGIPQDIRDYMVGHAGKGQGFHYGDFPLVAQARELAKVPPYRPG
;
A
#
# COMPACT_ATOMS: atom_id res chain seq x y z
N MET A 1 -6.03 10.68 -16.33
CA MET A 1 -4.62 11.09 -16.52
C MET A 1 -3.71 10.01 -15.95
N LEU A 2 -2.92 9.34 -16.79
CA LEU A 2 -2.00 8.28 -16.40
C LEU A 2 -0.76 8.89 -15.70
N PHE A 3 -0.55 8.55 -14.42
CA PHE A 3 0.70 8.82 -13.72
C PHE A 3 1.83 8.00 -14.35
N ARG A 4 2.54 8.58 -15.31
CA ARG A 4 3.74 7.97 -15.89
C ARG A 4 4.84 8.00 -14.82
N LEU A 5 5.14 6.83 -14.24
CA LEU A 5 6.28 6.65 -13.33
C LEU A 5 7.56 7.12 -14.02
N VAL A 6 8.18 8.16 -13.47
CA VAL A 6 9.49 8.66 -13.90
C VAL A 6 10.52 7.53 -13.70
N GLN A 7 11.17 7.11 -14.78
CA GLN A 7 12.21 6.08 -14.77
C GLN A 7 13.60 6.73 -14.75
N PRO A 8 14.58 6.16 -14.02
CA PRO A 8 15.96 6.66 -14.05
C PRO A 8 16.60 6.42 -15.42
N MET A 9 17.21 7.45 -16.03
CA MET A 9 17.89 7.33 -17.33
C MET A 9 19.43 7.21 -17.17
N LYS A 10 20.06 6.47 -18.09
CA LYS A 10 21.52 6.30 -18.19
C LYS A 10 22.13 7.50 -18.96
N ARG A 11 23.33 7.96 -18.57
CA ARG A 11 24.09 8.99 -19.31
C ARG A 11 24.88 8.34 -20.43
N GLU A 12 25.08 9.03 -21.55
CA GLU A 12 26.20 8.72 -22.42
C GLU A 12 27.51 9.01 -21.67
N GLY A 13 28.38 8.00 -21.59
CA GLY A 13 29.72 8.12 -20.99
C GLY A 13 29.81 8.03 -19.45
N SER A 14 28.76 7.65 -18.72
CA SER A 14 28.86 7.40 -17.27
C SER A 14 27.91 6.29 -16.78
N ASN A 15 28.38 5.44 -15.85
CA ASN A 15 27.58 4.39 -15.23
C ASN A 15 26.53 4.90 -14.22
N ASN A 16 26.58 6.18 -13.82
CA ASN A 16 25.65 6.76 -12.86
C ASN A 16 24.29 7.07 -13.49
N ARG A 17 23.20 6.74 -12.78
CA ARG A 17 21.82 7.01 -13.25
C ARG A 17 21.34 8.41 -12.86
N TYR A 18 20.39 8.95 -13.62
CA TYR A 18 19.82 10.29 -13.41
C TYR A 18 18.36 10.23 -13.01
N PHE A 19 17.95 11.12 -12.11
CA PHE A 19 16.57 11.49 -11.89
C PHE A 19 16.17 12.59 -12.87
N ARG A 20 15.04 12.43 -13.57
CA ARG A 20 14.50 13.43 -14.49
C ARG A 20 13.00 13.57 -14.31
N ARG A 21 12.50 14.67 -13.75
CA ARG A 21 11.05 14.89 -13.57
C ARG A 21 10.61 16.21 -14.18
N ARG A 22 9.45 16.19 -14.86
CA ARG A 22 8.81 17.38 -15.41
C ARG A 22 8.39 18.33 -14.28
N ILE A 23 8.64 19.62 -14.45
CA ILE A 23 8.14 20.65 -13.53
C ILE A 23 6.64 20.84 -13.79
N PRO A 24 5.77 20.73 -12.77
CA PRO A 24 4.33 21.00 -12.90
C PRO A 24 4.05 22.39 -13.49
N ALA A 25 3.09 22.46 -14.42
CA ALA A 25 2.83 23.67 -15.20
C ALA A 25 2.36 24.86 -14.34
N ASP A 26 1.65 24.56 -13.24
CA ASP A 26 1.13 25.51 -12.26
C ASP A 26 2.22 26.28 -11.49
N ILE A 27 3.46 25.77 -11.46
CA ILE A 27 4.57 26.40 -10.74
C ILE A 27 5.73 26.81 -11.65
N LEU A 28 5.63 26.63 -12.98
CA LEU A 28 6.71 26.96 -13.90
C LEU A 28 7.15 28.42 -13.79
N GLU A 29 6.21 29.35 -13.71
CA GLU A 29 6.50 30.78 -13.55
C GLU A 29 7.14 31.08 -12.18
N ARG A 30 6.68 30.44 -11.11
CA ARG A 30 7.22 30.62 -9.75
C ARG A 30 8.59 29.96 -9.56
N ALA A 31 8.88 28.91 -10.33
CA ALA A 31 10.14 28.18 -10.28
C ALA A 31 11.23 28.81 -11.16
N ARG A 32 10.86 29.74 -12.06
CA ARG A 32 11.77 30.40 -12.98
C ARG A 32 12.81 31.23 -12.22
N GLY A 33 14.09 31.02 -12.51
CA GLY A 33 15.20 31.75 -11.89
C GLY A 33 15.63 31.22 -10.52
N LEU A 34 14.95 30.21 -9.96
CA LEU A 34 15.34 29.61 -8.69
C LEU A 34 16.50 28.62 -8.87
N THR A 35 17.40 28.58 -7.88
CA THR A 35 18.38 27.51 -7.75
C THR A 35 17.91 26.54 -6.68
N LEU A 36 17.61 25.30 -7.09
CA LEU A 36 17.16 24.25 -6.17
C LEU A 36 18.36 23.47 -5.65
N VAL A 37 18.49 23.37 -4.33
CA VAL A 37 19.46 22.47 -3.69
C VAL A 37 18.76 21.14 -3.37
N ILE A 38 19.24 20.06 -3.98
CA ILE A 38 18.62 18.74 -3.89
C ILE A 38 19.60 17.79 -3.18
N PRO A 39 19.24 17.22 -2.02
CA PRO A 39 20.07 16.22 -1.36
C PRO A 39 20.08 14.90 -2.14
N VAL A 40 21.27 14.38 -2.41
CA VAL A 40 21.52 13.11 -3.11
C VAL A 40 22.52 12.29 -2.29
N GLY A 41 22.01 11.40 -1.44
CA GLY A 41 22.85 10.67 -0.49
C GLY A 41 23.43 11.62 0.57
N LYS A 42 24.75 11.64 0.74
CA LYS A 42 25.45 12.55 1.66
C LYS A 42 25.77 13.92 1.05
N GLU A 43 25.62 14.07 -0.27
CA GLU A 43 25.92 15.31 -1.00
C GLU A 43 24.65 16.11 -1.28
N ALA A 44 24.80 17.40 -1.56
CA ALA A 44 23.74 18.25 -2.09
C ALA A 44 24.13 18.73 -3.50
N VAL A 45 23.18 18.70 -4.44
CA VAL A 45 23.39 19.15 -5.82
C VAL A 45 22.52 20.36 -6.08
N SER A 46 23.14 21.46 -6.49
CA SER A 46 22.45 22.68 -6.94
C SER A 46 22.03 22.56 -8.40
N VAL A 47 20.75 22.85 -8.67
CA VAL A 47 20.15 22.83 -10.01
C VAL A 47 19.51 24.19 -10.26
N SER A 48 20.13 25.00 -11.11
CA SER A 48 19.58 26.30 -11.52
C SER A 48 18.51 26.12 -12.59
N LEU A 49 17.34 26.68 -12.34
CA LEU A 49 16.19 26.67 -13.22
C LEU A 49 16.21 27.93 -14.11
N THR A 50 17.08 27.93 -15.14
CA THR A 50 17.21 29.02 -16.12
C THR A 50 15.92 29.20 -16.95
N ALA A 51 15.84 30.27 -17.76
CA ALA A 51 14.62 30.67 -18.46
C ALA A 51 13.95 29.50 -19.24
N ALA A 52 12.74 29.13 -18.81
CA ALA A 52 11.89 28.02 -19.31
C ALA A 52 12.36 26.57 -19.01
N PRO A 53 12.58 26.18 -17.74
CA PRO A 53 12.98 24.82 -17.40
C PRO A 53 11.75 23.90 -17.45
N THR A 54 11.74 22.94 -18.36
CA THR A 54 10.64 21.95 -18.45
C THR A 54 10.84 20.75 -17.52
N HIS A 55 12.09 20.46 -17.12
CA HIS A 55 12.45 19.29 -16.32
C HIS A 55 13.57 19.60 -15.32
N VAL A 56 13.47 19.03 -14.12
CA VAL A 56 14.60 18.92 -13.19
C VAL A 56 15.38 17.66 -13.52
N LYS A 57 16.69 17.78 -13.76
CA LYS A 57 17.61 16.65 -13.99
C LYS A 57 18.73 16.69 -12.96
N VAL A 58 18.89 15.59 -12.21
CA VAL A 58 19.96 15.45 -11.20
C VAL A 58 20.60 14.07 -11.29
N SER A 59 21.92 14.00 -11.17
CA SER A 59 22.65 12.72 -11.08
C SER A 59 22.41 12.08 -9.72
N LEU A 60 22.10 10.79 -9.69
CA LEU A 60 21.93 10.04 -8.44
C LEU A 60 23.27 9.61 -7.82
N ARG A 61 24.42 9.92 -8.46
CA ARG A 61 25.79 9.65 -7.98
C ARG A 61 26.04 8.18 -7.62
N THR A 62 25.30 7.25 -8.20
CA THR A 62 25.47 5.81 -8.00
C THR A 62 24.97 5.03 -9.21
N ALA A 63 25.55 3.85 -9.41
CA ALA A 63 25.15 2.87 -10.42
C ALA A 63 24.42 1.67 -9.80
N ASP A 64 24.48 1.51 -8.47
CA ASP A 64 23.86 0.39 -7.75
C ASP A 64 22.33 0.44 -7.84
N PRO A 65 21.64 -0.59 -8.37
CA PRO A 65 20.19 -0.57 -8.56
C PRO A 65 19.37 -0.31 -7.29
N SER A 66 19.82 -0.81 -6.12
CA SER A 66 19.11 -0.64 -4.86
C SER A 66 19.23 0.80 -4.36
N GLU A 67 20.44 1.34 -4.37
CA GLU A 67 20.72 2.72 -3.98
C GLU A 67 20.12 3.74 -4.96
N VAL A 68 20.13 3.45 -6.26
CA VAL A 68 19.41 4.24 -7.28
C VAL A 68 17.94 4.37 -6.89
N LYS A 69 17.27 3.26 -6.53
CA LYS A 69 15.84 3.27 -6.19
C LYS A 69 15.57 4.08 -4.92
N ALA A 70 16.42 3.93 -3.90
CA ALA A 70 16.31 4.68 -2.65
C ALA A 70 16.54 6.18 -2.87
N ARG A 71 17.65 6.57 -3.51
CA ARG A 71 17.98 7.98 -3.81
C ARG A 71 16.95 8.60 -4.75
N HIS A 72 16.44 7.87 -5.73
CA HIS A 72 15.37 8.35 -6.61
C HIS A 72 14.09 8.65 -5.82
N GLY A 73 13.70 7.78 -4.87
CA GLY A 73 12.56 8.02 -3.99
C GLY A 73 12.75 9.26 -3.10
N ALA A 74 13.92 9.40 -2.49
CA ALA A 74 14.26 10.54 -1.65
C ALA A 74 14.23 11.87 -2.42
N VAL A 75 14.86 11.92 -3.61
CA VAL A 75 14.83 13.10 -4.48
C VAL A 75 13.40 13.43 -4.92
N ALA A 76 12.60 12.43 -5.27
CA ALA A 76 11.21 12.64 -5.66
C ALA A 76 10.37 13.25 -4.54
N ALA A 77 10.53 12.75 -3.31
CA ALA A 77 9.82 13.25 -2.13
C ALA A 77 10.28 14.66 -1.75
N HIS A 78 11.59 14.94 -1.84
CA HIS A 78 12.15 16.26 -1.57
C HIS A 78 11.61 17.33 -2.52
N LEU A 79 11.60 17.02 -3.82
CA LEU A 79 11.05 17.92 -4.81
C LEU A 79 9.54 18.14 -4.66
N GLU A 80 8.78 17.14 -4.21
CA GLU A 80 7.35 17.31 -3.92
C GLU A 80 7.10 18.33 -2.81
N ARG A 81 7.92 18.30 -1.75
CA ARG A 81 7.87 19.33 -0.69
C ARG A 81 8.21 20.71 -1.24
N ILE A 82 9.21 20.82 -2.10
CA ILE A 82 9.57 22.09 -2.77
C ILE A 82 8.40 22.61 -3.60
N TRP A 83 7.79 21.78 -4.45
CA TRP A 83 6.65 22.21 -5.28
C TRP A 83 5.45 22.63 -4.42
N GLN A 84 5.17 21.90 -3.34
CA GLN A 84 4.11 22.29 -2.41
C GLN A 84 4.41 23.62 -1.70
N GLY A 85 5.67 23.86 -1.32
CA GLY A 85 6.12 25.14 -0.79
C GLY A 85 5.92 26.29 -1.79
N LEU A 86 6.29 26.08 -3.06
CA LEU A 86 6.10 27.08 -4.12
C LEU A 86 4.63 27.43 -4.37
N ARG A 87 3.72 26.47 -4.17
CA ARG A 87 2.27 26.71 -4.25
C ARG A 87 1.76 27.58 -3.10
N ASN A 88 2.27 27.33 -1.89
CA ASN A 88 1.87 28.03 -0.67
C ASN A 88 2.47 29.45 -0.56
N GLY A 89 3.52 29.76 -1.33
CA GLY A 89 4.18 31.06 -1.32
C GLY A 89 5.30 31.18 -0.28
N PRO A 90 5.89 32.38 -0.12
CA PRO A 90 6.99 32.60 0.81
C PRO A 90 6.58 32.28 2.26
N ARG A 91 7.41 31.51 2.96
CA ARG A 91 7.18 31.14 4.36
C ARG A 91 7.81 32.17 5.31
N SER A 92 7.07 32.56 6.35
CA SER A 92 7.63 33.29 7.48
C SER A 92 8.27 32.35 8.49
N LEU A 93 9.48 32.70 8.95
CA LEU A 93 10.22 31.95 9.96
C LEU A 93 10.10 32.63 11.33
N THR A 94 9.75 31.83 12.34
CA THR A 94 9.91 32.22 13.73
C THR A 94 11.41 32.36 14.08
N ASN A 95 11.72 33.08 15.16
CA ASN A 95 13.10 33.19 15.62
C ASN A 95 13.68 31.80 15.96
N LYS A 96 12.91 30.95 16.65
CA LYS A 96 13.32 29.58 16.98
C LYS A 96 13.65 28.74 15.75
N GLU A 97 12.87 28.83 14.68
CA GLU A 97 13.15 28.13 13.43
C GLU A 97 14.41 28.67 12.75
N ALA A 98 14.63 29.99 12.73
CA ALA A 98 15.84 30.58 12.18
C ALA A 98 17.10 30.14 12.94
N VAL A 99 17.05 30.11 14.27
CA VAL A 99 18.15 29.61 15.12
C VAL A 99 18.40 28.12 14.87
N ALA A 100 17.33 27.32 14.74
CA ALA A 100 17.46 25.89 14.46
C ALA A 100 18.16 25.63 13.11
N LEU A 101 17.73 26.34 12.04
CA LEU A 101 18.34 26.26 10.71
C LEU A 101 19.82 26.66 10.75
N ALA A 102 20.15 27.78 11.41
CA ALA A 102 21.55 28.21 11.58
C ALA A 102 22.40 27.16 12.32
N GLY A 103 21.82 26.49 13.31
CA GLY A 103 22.47 25.39 14.03
C GLY A 103 22.80 24.17 13.18
N GLU A 104 22.10 23.96 12.07
CA GLU A 104 22.44 22.87 11.14
C GLU A 104 23.69 23.18 10.32
N ILE A 105 23.91 24.45 9.98
CA ILE A 105 25.17 24.90 9.36
C ILE A 105 26.31 24.71 10.36
N TYR A 106 26.13 25.14 11.61
CA TYR A 106 27.11 24.93 12.68
C TYR A 106 27.53 23.46 12.79
N ARG A 107 26.56 22.56 13.02
CA ARG A 107 26.79 21.12 13.21
C ARG A 107 27.54 20.50 12.04
N ARG A 108 27.10 20.76 10.80
CA ARG A 108 27.72 20.15 9.62
C ARG A 108 29.13 20.64 9.39
N TRP A 109 29.41 21.91 9.69
CA TRP A 109 30.75 22.47 9.52
C TRP A 109 31.72 22.00 10.58
N THR A 110 31.30 22.01 11.86
CA THR A 110 32.14 21.50 12.94
C THR A 110 32.40 20.01 12.74
N GLU A 111 31.38 19.19 12.45
CA GLU A 111 31.57 17.75 12.19
C GLU A 111 32.44 17.46 10.97
N ALA A 112 32.27 18.19 9.86
CA ALA A 112 33.03 17.93 8.64
C ALA A 112 34.51 18.30 8.73
N LEU A 113 34.86 19.29 9.56
CA LEU A 113 36.21 19.84 9.67
C LEU A 113 36.89 19.51 11.00
N GLU A 114 36.19 18.89 11.97
CA GLU A 114 36.73 18.56 13.29
C GLU A 114 38.02 17.74 13.20
N ALA A 115 38.04 16.70 12.37
CA ALA A 115 39.21 15.82 12.24
C ALA A 115 40.42 16.51 11.59
N ASN A 116 40.19 17.53 10.75
CA ASN A 116 41.24 18.24 10.01
C ASN A 116 40.85 19.73 9.87
N PRO A 117 40.96 20.53 10.93
CA PRO A 117 40.42 21.89 10.96
C PRO A 117 41.26 22.90 10.17
N GLY A 118 42.48 22.56 9.76
CA GLY A 118 43.40 23.49 9.11
C GLY A 118 44.20 24.31 10.13
N SER A 119 44.65 25.52 9.77
CA SER A 119 45.45 26.37 10.66
C SER A 119 44.60 27.34 11.49
N PRO A 120 45.03 27.71 12.72
CA PRO A 120 44.32 28.72 13.52
C PRO A 120 44.21 30.08 12.80
N ASP A 121 45.24 30.49 12.05
CA ASP A 121 45.22 31.75 11.28
C ASP A 121 44.12 31.78 10.21
N LEU A 122 43.75 30.62 9.64
CA LEU A 122 42.64 30.53 8.71
C LEU A 122 41.34 30.94 9.39
N TRP A 123 41.09 30.44 10.60
CA TRP A 123 39.86 30.70 11.34
C TRP A 123 39.79 32.11 11.88
N ARG A 124 40.91 32.70 12.30
CA ARG A 124 40.97 34.14 12.63
C ARG A 124 40.54 35.01 11.45
N ARG A 125 41.08 34.76 10.25
CA ARG A 125 40.64 35.48 9.04
C ARG A 125 39.16 35.27 8.72
N VAL A 126 38.63 34.06 8.93
CA VAL A 126 37.20 33.77 8.74
C VAL A 126 36.34 34.57 9.72
N ARG A 127 36.75 34.66 11.00
CA ARG A 127 36.07 35.48 12.02
C ARG A 127 36.11 36.97 11.66
N ASP A 128 37.25 37.50 11.23
CA ASP A 128 37.37 38.90 10.80
C ASP A 128 36.40 39.22 9.65
N MET A 129 36.34 38.36 8.63
CA MET A 129 35.38 38.51 7.52
C MET A 129 33.92 38.41 7.99
N ASN A 130 33.62 37.52 8.95
CA ASN A 130 32.28 37.40 9.52
C ASN A 130 31.89 38.64 10.33
N GLN A 131 32.85 39.28 11.01
CA GLN A 131 32.64 40.51 11.77
C GLN A 131 32.45 41.72 10.84
N GLN A 132 33.28 41.86 9.81
CA GLN A 132 33.10 42.87 8.75
C GLN A 132 31.70 42.77 8.12
N ALA A 133 31.25 41.55 7.83
CA ALA A 133 29.91 41.34 7.27
C ALA A 133 28.79 41.78 8.23
N GLN A 134 28.96 41.54 9.54
CA GLN A 134 28.01 41.96 10.57
C GLN A 134 28.01 43.48 10.80
N ALA A 135 29.15 44.15 10.57
CA ALA A 135 29.31 45.61 10.64
C ALA A 135 28.81 46.35 9.39
N GLY A 136 28.55 45.65 8.29
CA GLY A 136 28.14 46.27 7.02
C GLY A 136 29.31 46.66 6.11
N GLU A 137 30.50 46.12 6.39
CA GLU A 137 31.76 46.50 5.74
C GLU A 137 32.27 45.44 4.75
N TYR A 138 31.43 44.47 4.35
CA TYR A 138 31.84 43.35 3.52
C TYR A 138 31.21 43.40 2.12
N GLY A 139 31.98 43.00 1.11
CA GLY A 139 31.50 42.89 -0.27
C GLY A 139 31.01 44.23 -0.81
N LEU A 140 29.78 44.26 -1.34
CA LEU A 140 29.17 45.46 -1.91
C LEU A 140 28.42 46.30 -0.86
N GLY A 141 28.39 45.87 0.41
CA GLY A 141 27.74 46.60 1.50
C GLY A 141 28.18 48.05 1.65
N PRO A 142 29.50 48.36 1.72
CA PRO A 142 30.00 49.73 1.86
C PRO A 142 29.56 50.71 0.77
N LEU A 143 29.16 50.21 -0.40
CA LEU A 143 28.75 51.02 -1.54
C LEU A 143 27.28 51.47 -1.46
N LEU A 144 26.50 50.96 -0.50
CA LEU A 144 25.09 51.32 -0.32
C LEU A 144 24.92 52.51 0.63
N ILE A 145 23.82 53.25 0.47
CA ILE A 145 23.45 54.37 1.34
C ILE A 145 22.51 53.86 2.45
N GLY A 146 22.88 54.12 3.70
CA GLY A 146 22.10 53.79 4.90
C GLY A 146 22.55 52.51 5.61
N GLU A 147 22.83 52.60 6.91
CA GLU A 147 23.43 51.53 7.72
C GLU A 147 22.67 50.20 7.62
N GLY A 148 21.33 50.24 7.63
CA GLY A 148 20.51 49.02 7.51
C GLY A 148 20.67 48.32 6.16
N ALA A 149 20.79 49.07 5.05
CA ALA A 149 20.96 48.51 3.71
C ALA A 149 22.39 47.98 3.51
N GLN A 150 23.40 48.70 4.01
CA GLN A 150 24.81 48.30 4.01
C GLN A 150 25.00 46.96 4.75
N ARG A 151 24.44 46.87 5.96
CA ARG A 151 24.50 45.67 6.79
C ARG A 151 23.78 44.49 6.15
N ARG A 152 22.54 44.69 5.65
CA ARG A 152 21.79 43.63 4.98
C ARG A 152 22.53 43.08 3.76
N ARG A 153 23.12 43.96 2.94
CA ARG A 153 23.89 43.56 1.75
C ARG A 153 25.16 42.81 2.11
N SER A 154 25.90 43.29 3.12
CA SER A 154 27.12 42.62 3.59
C SER A 154 26.84 41.21 4.11
N LEU A 155 25.76 41.05 4.88
CA LEU A 155 25.32 39.73 5.35
C LEU A 155 24.92 38.83 4.18
N GLU A 156 24.20 39.37 3.19
CA GLU A 156 23.81 38.63 1.98
C GLU A 156 25.03 38.17 1.18
N ASP A 157 26.00 39.05 0.93
CA ASP A 157 27.23 38.74 0.18
C ASP A 157 28.08 37.67 0.88
N ARG A 158 28.14 37.69 2.22
CA ARG A 158 28.93 36.74 3.01
C ARG A 158 28.21 35.40 3.24
N PHE A 159 26.92 35.46 3.57
CA PHE A 159 26.16 34.33 4.13
C PHE A 159 24.99 33.84 3.27
N GLY A 160 24.58 34.59 2.24
CA GLY A 160 23.41 34.26 1.41
C GLY A 160 23.46 32.86 0.83
N ALA A 161 24.62 32.44 0.32
CA ALA A 161 24.80 31.09 -0.21
C ALA A 161 24.59 29.98 0.84
N PHE A 162 24.98 30.22 2.10
CA PHE A 162 24.75 29.27 3.19
C PHE A 162 23.28 29.23 3.61
N VAL A 163 22.61 30.39 3.59
CA VAL A 163 21.16 30.48 3.80
C VAL A 163 20.41 29.69 2.74
N ASP A 164 20.76 29.85 1.46
CA ASP A 164 20.11 29.13 0.37
C ASP A 164 20.36 27.61 0.45
N LEU A 165 21.57 27.22 0.88
CA LEU A 165 21.94 25.83 1.12
C LEU A 165 21.06 25.18 2.20
N VAL A 166 20.92 25.83 3.37
CA VAL A 166 20.15 25.28 4.48
C VAL A 166 18.65 25.26 4.20
N LEU A 167 18.10 26.31 3.58
CA LEU A 167 16.70 26.32 3.14
C LEU A 167 16.43 25.17 2.15
N GLY A 168 17.39 24.94 1.26
CA GLY A 168 17.38 23.84 0.30
C GLY A 168 17.36 22.45 0.92
N TRP A 169 18.17 22.19 1.95
CA TRP A 169 18.14 20.93 2.70
C TRP A 169 16.78 20.66 3.37
N HIS A 170 16.07 21.72 3.75
CA HIS A 170 14.74 21.65 4.37
C HIS A 170 13.58 21.72 3.38
N ALA A 171 13.86 21.75 2.07
CA ALA A 171 12.85 21.94 1.03
C ALA A 171 11.98 23.20 1.23
N ILE A 172 12.58 24.30 1.72
CA ILE A 172 11.93 25.60 1.85
C ILE A 172 12.31 26.43 0.62
N PRO A 173 11.42 26.58 -0.37
CA PRO A 173 11.79 27.18 -1.66
C PRO A 173 11.88 28.72 -1.62
N ALA A 174 11.16 29.36 -0.71
CA ALA A 174 11.15 30.81 -0.54
C ALA A 174 10.74 31.17 0.89
N ILE A 175 11.35 32.21 1.42
CA ILE A 175 10.98 32.85 2.68
C ILE A 175 10.80 34.34 2.43
N ASP A 176 10.02 35.02 3.27
CA ASP A 176 9.89 36.47 3.17
C ASP A 176 11.19 37.20 3.56
N ASP A 177 11.30 38.46 3.14
CA ASP A 177 12.46 39.32 3.34
C ASP A 177 12.86 39.50 4.81
N THR A 178 11.87 39.62 5.69
CA THR A 178 12.07 39.75 7.14
C THR A 178 12.69 38.47 7.70
N SER A 179 12.21 37.31 7.26
CA SER A 179 12.70 35.99 7.63
C SER A 179 14.08 35.72 7.04
N ARG A 180 14.37 36.19 5.82
CA ARG A 180 15.70 36.11 5.22
C ARG A 180 16.72 36.90 6.01
N THR A 181 16.40 38.14 6.36
CA THR A 181 17.27 39.01 7.17
C THR A 181 17.54 38.36 8.54
N LYS A 182 16.49 37.88 9.20
CA LYS A 182 16.60 37.16 10.47
C LYS A 182 17.47 35.90 10.37
N LEU A 183 17.30 35.12 9.31
CA LEU A 183 18.09 33.91 9.10
C LEU A 183 19.55 34.23 8.81
N LEU A 184 19.86 35.24 7.99
CA LEU A 184 21.22 35.72 7.76
C LEU A 184 21.93 36.09 9.06
N GLU A 185 21.26 36.81 9.95
CA GLU A 185 21.82 37.17 11.26
C GLU A 185 22.11 35.94 12.15
N GLN A 186 21.21 34.95 12.17
CA GLN A 186 21.44 33.72 12.93
C GLN A 186 22.55 32.86 12.33
N VAL A 187 22.64 32.79 11.00
CA VAL A 187 23.71 32.11 10.29
C VAL A 187 25.06 32.78 10.55
N ALA A 188 25.12 34.11 10.55
CA ALA A 188 26.35 34.84 10.88
C ALA A 188 26.86 34.48 12.28
N LYS A 189 25.98 34.49 13.28
CA LYS A 189 26.31 34.07 14.66
C LYS A 189 26.76 32.60 14.73
N ALA A 190 26.06 31.71 14.04
CA ALA A 190 26.41 30.30 14.01
C ALA A 190 27.77 30.05 13.34
N MET A 191 28.08 30.74 12.24
CA MET A 191 29.37 30.61 11.56
C MET A 191 30.53 31.20 12.37
N ASP A 192 30.30 32.27 13.11
CA ASP A 192 31.31 32.84 14.02
C ASP A 192 31.63 31.88 15.18
N LEU A 193 30.61 31.24 15.76
CA LEU A 193 30.78 30.17 16.74
C LEU A 193 31.51 28.96 16.14
N ALA A 194 31.15 28.55 14.92
CA ALA A 194 31.79 27.41 14.25
C ALA A 194 33.26 27.69 13.96
N ALA A 195 33.59 28.91 13.51
CA ALA A 195 34.97 29.34 13.29
C ALA A 195 35.78 29.35 14.59
N SER A 196 35.21 29.88 15.68
CA SER A 196 35.84 29.87 17.00
C SER A 196 36.13 28.44 17.49
N ARG A 197 35.19 27.51 17.24
CA ARG A 197 35.38 26.10 17.61
C ARG A 197 36.47 25.43 16.76
N LEU A 198 36.45 25.65 15.45
CA LEU A 198 37.44 25.04 14.56
C LEU A 198 38.84 25.64 14.76
N GLU A 199 38.94 26.89 15.20
CA GLU A 199 40.18 27.49 15.70
C GLU A 199 40.71 26.76 16.93
N ALA A 200 39.87 26.55 17.95
CA ALA A 200 40.25 25.81 19.15
C ALA A 200 40.68 24.37 18.83
N ASN A 201 39.97 23.67 17.94
CA ASN A 201 40.37 22.34 17.45
C ASN A 201 41.73 22.39 16.74
N ALA A 202 42.01 23.44 15.95
CA ALA A 202 43.30 23.63 15.27
C ALA A 202 44.44 23.94 16.24
N GLU A 203 44.14 24.50 17.42
CA GLU A 203 45.07 24.70 18.53
C GLU A 203 45.18 23.48 19.46
N GLY A 204 44.40 22.43 19.20
CA GLY A 204 44.45 21.15 19.93
C GLY A 204 43.41 20.99 21.04
N ASP A 205 42.47 21.93 21.21
CA ASP A 205 41.37 21.82 22.18
C ASP A 205 40.15 21.11 21.58
N TYR A 206 40.00 19.83 21.92
CA TYR A 206 38.86 18.98 21.56
C TYR A 206 37.89 18.74 22.72
N SER A 207 37.87 19.63 23.73
CA SER A 207 36.92 19.54 24.85
C SER A 207 35.45 19.52 24.37
N PRO A 208 34.49 18.95 25.12
CA PRO A 208 33.10 18.85 24.68
C PRO A 208 32.48 20.19 24.26
N ASP A 209 31.82 20.21 23.10
CA ASP A 209 31.27 21.44 22.52
C ASP A 209 29.93 21.86 23.18
N ALA A 210 30.01 22.82 24.10
CA ALA A 210 28.85 23.39 24.77
C ALA A 210 27.91 24.20 23.83
N ASN A 211 28.38 24.66 22.67
CA ASN A 211 27.55 25.46 21.76
C ASN A 211 26.48 24.63 21.06
N LEU A 212 26.65 23.30 20.96
CA LEU A 212 25.65 22.41 20.37
C LEU A 212 24.29 22.51 21.07
N ALA A 213 24.28 22.69 22.39
CA ALA A 213 23.07 22.82 23.20
C ALA A 213 22.30 24.13 22.96
N ARG A 214 22.95 25.14 22.35
CA ARG A 214 22.35 26.46 22.08
C ARG A 214 21.39 26.44 20.90
N PHE A 215 21.52 25.46 19.99
CA PHE A 215 20.71 25.37 18.79
C PHE A 215 19.54 24.40 19.00
N PRO A 216 18.27 24.85 18.86
CA PRO A 216 17.13 23.96 18.89
C PRO A 216 17.22 22.92 17.75
N SER A 217 16.72 21.70 18.00
CA SER A 217 16.60 20.68 16.95
C SER A 217 15.73 21.17 15.80
N THR A 218 16.16 20.95 14.57
CA THR A 218 15.43 21.27 13.33
C THR A 218 14.28 20.31 13.02
N GLU A 219 13.87 19.47 13.99
CA GLU A 219 12.56 18.84 13.90
C GLU A 219 11.53 19.95 13.76
N ALA A 220 11.04 20.09 12.52
CA ALA A 220 10.16 21.13 12.06
C ALA A 220 9.17 21.49 13.16
N ALA A 221 8.97 22.81 13.35
CA ALA A 221 7.81 23.33 14.05
C ALA A 221 6.62 22.46 13.66
N ALA A 222 6.22 21.59 14.59
CA ALA A 222 4.96 20.93 14.51
C ALA A 222 3.95 22.06 14.35
N PRO A 223 2.94 21.94 13.46
CA PRO A 223 1.81 22.84 13.52
C PRO A 223 1.38 22.95 14.98
N ALA A 224 1.14 24.20 15.42
CA ALA A 224 0.79 24.57 16.78
C ALA A 224 0.09 23.43 17.52
N SER A 225 0.66 23.05 18.67
CA SER A 225 0.20 21.94 19.52
C SER A 225 -0.25 20.70 18.73
N ARG A 226 0.68 19.78 18.46
CA ARG A 226 0.26 18.38 18.45
C ARG A 226 -0.35 18.11 19.83
N PRO A 227 -1.64 17.76 19.94
CA PRO A 227 -2.07 17.08 21.15
C PRO A 227 -1.12 15.90 21.30
N ALA A 228 -0.62 15.65 22.52
CA ALA A 228 0.06 14.41 22.81
C ALA A 228 -0.72 13.29 22.11
N LEU A 229 -0.07 12.56 21.19
CA LEU A 229 -0.71 11.43 20.52
C LEU A 229 -1.24 10.55 21.64
N GLY A 230 -2.55 10.62 21.87
CA GLY A 230 -3.19 9.87 22.94
C GLY A 230 -2.78 8.43 22.77
N LYS A 231 -2.31 7.81 23.86
CA LYS A 231 -1.82 6.41 23.94
C LYS A 231 -2.50 5.54 22.89
N SER A 232 -1.89 5.42 21.71
CA SER A 232 -2.54 4.79 20.56
C SER A 232 -2.24 3.32 20.67
N THR A 233 -3.25 2.53 21.01
CA THR A 233 -3.09 1.08 21.16
C THR A 233 -3.27 0.37 19.82
N LEU A 234 -2.71 -0.84 19.65
CA LEU A 234 -2.90 -1.64 18.44
C LEU A 234 -4.39 -1.93 18.22
N SER A 235 -5.13 -2.19 19.31
CA SER A 235 -6.58 -2.30 19.30
C SER A 235 -7.27 -1.03 18.78
N ALA A 236 -6.87 0.15 19.28
CA ALA A 236 -7.45 1.42 18.84
C ALA A 236 -7.13 1.75 17.37
N LEU A 237 -5.94 1.36 16.89
CA LEU A 237 -5.58 1.49 15.47
C LEU A 237 -6.43 0.58 14.59
N LEU A 238 -6.68 -0.67 15.01
CA LEU A 238 -7.55 -1.60 14.30
C LEU A 238 -8.98 -1.05 14.19
N GLU A 239 -9.56 -0.59 15.30
CA GLU A 239 -10.94 -0.06 15.31
C GLU A 239 -11.05 1.22 14.46
N GLY A 240 -10.04 2.09 14.53
CA GLY A 240 -9.96 3.29 13.70
C GLY A 240 -9.89 2.96 12.21
N TRP A 241 -9.00 2.05 11.82
CA TRP A 241 -8.90 1.54 10.45
C TRP A 241 -10.23 0.91 10.01
N TRP A 242 -10.85 0.10 10.88
CA TRP A 242 -12.09 -0.60 10.55
C TRP A 242 -13.26 0.36 10.33
N LYS A 243 -13.36 1.44 11.10
CA LYS A 243 -14.40 2.46 10.91
C LYS A 243 -14.40 3.04 9.50
N GLU A 244 -13.23 3.41 8.98
CA GLU A 244 -13.09 3.93 7.61
C GLU A 244 -13.24 2.82 6.56
N ALA A 245 -12.61 1.66 6.78
CA ALA A 245 -12.69 0.54 5.86
C ALA A 245 -14.14 0.06 5.67
N ARG A 246 -14.91 -0.04 6.76
CA ARG A 246 -16.34 -0.39 6.74
C ARG A 246 -17.15 0.63 5.98
N ALA A 247 -16.91 1.93 6.19
CA ALA A 247 -17.56 3.00 5.44
C ALA A 247 -17.23 2.93 3.94
N ALA A 248 -16.02 2.49 3.58
CA ALA A 248 -15.59 2.23 2.21
C ALA A 248 -16.09 0.89 1.62
N GLY A 249 -16.93 0.14 2.35
CA GLY A 249 -17.52 -1.12 1.88
C GLY A 249 -16.61 -2.34 1.98
N LEU A 250 -15.51 -2.31 2.76
CA LEU A 250 -14.75 -3.53 3.07
C LEU A 250 -15.60 -4.51 3.89
N LYS A 251 -15.30 -5.79 3.72
CA LYS A 251 -16.08 -6.89 4.29
C LYS A 251 -15.65 -7.26 5.70
N GLU A 252 -16.61 -7.69 6.51
CA GLU A 252 -16.38 -8.23 7.86
C GLU A 252 -15.36 -9.37 7.90
N SER A 253 -15.24 -10.16 6.84
CA SER A 253 -14.21 -11.20 6.76
C SER A 253 -12.78 -10.64 6.78
N THR A 254 -12.57 -9.47 6.16
CA THR A 254 -11.27 -8.77 6.16
C THR A 254 -10.99 -8.22 7.54
N HIS A 255 -12.01 -7.62 8.18
CA HIS A 255 -11.91 -7.17 9.57
C HIS A 255 -11.52 -8.31 10.51
N ALA A 256 -12.22 -9.44 10.45
CA ALA A 256 -11.93 -10.60 11.27
C ALA A 256 -10.48 -11.09 11.09
N SER A 257 -9.99 -11.15 9.85
CA SER A 257 -8.61 -11.53 9.54
C SER A 257 -7.58 -10.54 10.11
N HIS A 258 -7.80 -9.23 9.95
CA HIS A 258 -6.89 -8.21 10.48
C HIS A 258 -6.94 -8.15 12.00
N LYS A 259 -8.13 -8.33 12.59
CA LYS A 259 -8.32 -8.46 14.04
C LYS A 259 -7.53 -9.63 14.61
N THR A 260 -7.58 -10.79 13.97
CA THR A 260 -6.75 -11.95 14.35
C THR A 260 -5.25 -11.63 14.23
N SER A 261 -4.83 -10.96 13.16
CA SER A 261 -3.42 -10.58 12.95
C SER A 261 -2.90 -9.64 14.04
N VAL A 262 -3.70 -8.63 14.41
CA VAL A 262 -3.40 -7.69 15.50
C VAL A 262 -3.39 -8.41 16.85
N ALA A 263 -4.34 -9.34 17.09
CA ALA A 263 -4.37 -10.13 18.31
C ALA A 263 -3.13 -11.03 18.46
N HIS A 264 -2.67 -11.68 17.38
CA HIS A 264 -1.43 -12.45 17.38
C HIS A 264 -0.21 -11.58 17.72
N LEU A 265 -0.08 -10.40 17.10
CA LEU A 265 1.03 -9.50 17.39
C LEU A 265 0.98 -9.02 18.84
N ARG A 266 -0.19 -8.61 19.33
CA ARG A 266 -0.36 -8.18 20.73
C ARG A 266 -0.01 -9.28 21.73
N GLY A 267 -0.44 -10.52 21.45
CA GLY A 267 -0.09 -11.69 22.26
C GLY A 267 1.41 -11.94 22.30
N PHE A 268 2.09 -11.81 21.16
CA PHE A 268 3.54 -11.97 21.06
C PHE A 268 4.33 -10.86 21.78
N LEU A 269 3.90 -9.60 21.65
CA LEU A 269 4.59 -8.46 22.26
C LEU A 269 4.31 -8.32 23.76
N GLY A 270 3.21 -8.88 24.25
CA GLY A 270 2.78 -8.75 25.64
C GLY A 270 2.28 -7.34 26.01
N HIS A 271 2.14 -6.43 25.04
CA HIS A 271 1.60 -5.09 25.25
C HIS A 271 0.73 -4.65 24.06
N ASP A 272 -0.13 -3.67 24.31
CA ASP A 272 -1.01 -3.09 23.30
C ASP A 272 -0.54 -1.72 22.80
N ASP A 273 0.57 -1.17 23.31
CA ASP A 273 1.09 0.14 22.91
C ASP A 273 1.67 0.13 21.48
N ALA A 274 1.00 0.82 20.54
CA ALA A 274 1.42 0.83 19.15
C ALA A 274 2.65 1.73 18.90
N ALA A 275 2.90 2.73 19.75
CA ALA A 275 4.04 3.63 19.59
C ALA A 275 5.39 2.93 19.89
N ARG A 276 5.33 1.84 20.66
CA ARG A 276 6.49 1.00 21.00
C ARG A 276 6.85 -0.03 19.92
N VAL A 277 6.00 -0.23 18.91
CA VAL A 277 6.23 -1.26 17.90
C VAL A 277 7.24 -0.80 16.86
N THR A 278 8.33 -1.55 16.74
CA THR A 278 9.42 -1.29 15.79
C THR A 278 9.38 -2.25 14.59
N PRO A 279 10.11 -1.95 13.49
CA PRO A 279 10.28 -2.92 12.41
C PRO A 279 10.89 -4.25 12.85
N ASP A 280 11.82 -4.22 13.80
CA ASP A 280 12.48 -5.41 14.34
C ASP A 280 11.51 -6.29 15.14
N ASP A 281 10.53 -5.69 15.83
CA ASP A 281 9.46 -6.43 16.48
C ASP A 281 8.58 -7.19 15.49
N ILE A 282 8.29 -6.59 14.32
CA ILE A 282 7.54 -7.26 13.26
C ILE A 282 8.35 -8.41 12.65
N ILE A 283 9.67 -8.24 12.49
CA ILE A 283 10.57 -9.29 12.02
C ILE A 283 10.61 -10.45 13.02
N ARG A 284 10.79 -10.16 14.31
CA ARG A 284 10.75 -11.15 15.40
C ARG A 284 9.42 -11.89 15.48
N PHE A 285 8.31 -11.17 15.37
CA PHE A 285 6.98 -11.76 15.32
C PHE A 285 6.83 -12.72 14.12
N LYS A 286 7.28 -12.28 12.93
CA LYS A 286 7.29 -13.11 11.71
C LYS A 286 8.12 -14.38 11.91
N ASP A 287 9.31 -14.29 12.51
CA ASP A 287 10.17 -15.45 12.76
C ASP A 287 9.56 -16.38 13.83
N HIS A 288 8.95 -15.83 14.88
CA HIS A 288 8.23 -16.60 15.89
C HIS A 288 7.06 -17.39 15.29
N ARG A 289 6.22 -16.76 14.46
CA ARG A 289 5.08 -17.45 13.80
C ARG A 289 5.56 -18.60 12.90
N LEU A 290 6.67 -18.42 12.20
CA LEU A 290 7.28 -19.49 11.40
C LEU A 290 7.80 -20.63 12.28
N ALA A 291 8.39 -20.32 13.43
CA ALA A 291 8.86 -21.32 14.40
C ALA A 291 7.71 -22.12 15.03
N GLU A 292 6.52 -21.54 15.18
CA GLU A 292 5.30 -22.23 15.61
C GLU A 292 4.70 -23.17 14.52
N GLY A 293 5.37 -23.34 13.37
CA GLY A 293 4.93 -24.21 12.29
C GLY A 293 3.85 -23.59 11.38
N VAL A 294 3.56 -22.29 11.53
CA VAL A 294 2.60 -21.60 10.67
C VAL A 294 3.20 -21.45 9.28
N SER A 295 2.41 -21.78 8.25
CA SER A 295 2.92 -21.74 6.88
C SER A 295 3.40 -20.34 6.46
N ALA A 296 4.51 -20.26 5.74
CA ALA A 296 5.04 -19.00 5.21
C ALA A 296 4.01 -18.20 4.41
N LYS A 297 3.08 -18.90 3.72
CA LYS A 297 1.98 -18.28 3.00
C LYS A 297 0.98 -17.62 3.95
N THR A 298 0.62 -18.28 5.05
CA THR A 298 -0.27 -17.71 6.07
C THR A 298 0.35 -16.49 6.73
N VAL A 299 1.63 -16.56 7.12
CA VAL A 299 2.35 -15.42 7.72
C VAL A 299 2.37 -14.23 6.75
N LYS A 300 2.64 -14.48 5.46
CA LYS A 300 2.70 -13.42 4.45
C LYS A 300 1.34 -12.82 4.10
N ASP A 301 0.38 -13.66 3.74
CA ASP A 301 -0.88 -13.26 3.11
C ASP A 301 -1.97 -12.92 4.15
N SER A 302 -1.83 -13.37 5.40
CA SER A 302 -2.75 -13.04 6.49
C SER A 302 -2.08 -12.13 7.51
N ASP A 303 -1.15 -12.64 8.31
CA ASP A 303 -0.60 -11.92 9.47
C ASP A 303 0.05 -10.59 9.04
N LEU A 304 1.08 -10.64 8.19
CA LEU A 304 1.78 -9.44 7.72
C LEU A 304 0.90 -8.54 6.84
N SER A 305 -0.02 -9.10 6.05
CA SER A 305 -0.91 -8.30 5.22
C SER A 305 -1.86 -7.45 6.06
N GLY A 306 -2.43 -8.02 7.12
CA GLY A 306 -3.30 -7.30 8.05
C GLY A 306 -2.57 -6.21 8.82
N LEU A 307 -1.40 -6.55 9.37
CA LEU A 307 -0.56 -5.59 10.10
C LEU A 307 -0.14 -4.40 9.20
N LYS A 308 0.29 -4.68 7.96
CA LYS A 308 0.65 -3.62 7.02
C LYS A 308 -0.51 -2.68 6.72
N ALA A 309 -1.73 -3.20 6.56
CA ALA A 309 -2.90 -2.38 6.27
C ALA A 309 -3.24 -1.45 7.44
N VAL A 310 -3.30 -1.99 8.66
CA VAL A 310 -3.61 -1.21 9.88
C VAL A 310 -2.54 -0.17 10.15
N PHE A 311 -1.25 -0.54 10.08
CA PHE A 311 -0.16 0.40 10.33
C PHE A 311 0.02 1.43 9.21
N ALA A 312 -0.24 1.08 7.94
CA ALA A 312 -0.23 2.05 6.85
C ALA A 312 -1.34 3.10 7.04
N TRP A 313 -2.54 2.66 7.41
CA TRP A 313 -3.64 3.56 7.75
C TRP A 313 -3.27 4.47 8.93
N ALA A 314 -2.67 3.91 9.99
CA ALA A 314 -2.23 4.68 11.14
C ALA A 314 -1.18 5.74 10.78
N ALA A 315 -0.19 5.39 9.94
CA ALA A 315 0.82 6.32 9.46
C ALA A 315 0.22 7.43 8.58
N ASN A 316 -0.67 7.08 7.65
CA ASN A 316 -1.34 8.03 6.76
C ASN A 316 -2.25 9.00 7.53
N ASN A 317 -2.90 8.53 8.60
CA ASN A 317 -3.71 9.34 9.51
C ASN A 317 -2.90 10.01 10.62
N ARG A 318 -1.56 10.01 10.52
CA ARG A 318 -0.64 10.65 11.47
C ARG A 318 -0.80 10.16 12.92
N ARG A 319 -1.35 8.95 13.12
CA ARG A 319 -1.44 8.27 14.42
C ARG A 319 -0.14 7.57 14.80
N LEU A 320 0.67 7.22 13.80
CA LEU A 320 2.05 6.76 13.95
C LEU A 320 2.96 7.55 13.01
N PRO A 321 4.26 7.70 13.34
CA PRO A 321 5.21 8.41 12.47
C PRO A 321 5.52 7.63 11.19
N SER A 322 5.46 6.30 11.24
CA SER A 322 5.70 5.41 10.08
C SER A 322 5.02 4.06 10.27
N ASN A 323 5.02 3.22 9.23
CA ASN A 323 4.50 1.87 9.27
C ASN A 323 5.64 0.87 9.60
N PRO A 324 5.70 0.29 10.82
CA PRO A 324 6.76 -0.64 11.20
C PRO A 324 6.75 -1.95 10.38
N ALA A 325 5.62 -2.35 9.81
CA ALA A 325 5.52 -3.53 8.97
C ALA A 325 5.87 -3.27 7.49
N HIS A 326 6.22 -2.04 7.12
CA HIS A 326 6.59 -1.69 5.75
C HIS A 326 7.84 -2.46 5.32
N GLY A 327 7.83 -3.03 4.11
CA GLY A 327 8.95 -3.82 3.57
C GLY A 327 9.11 -5.24 4.13
N VAL A 328 8.60 -5.55 5.32
CA VAL A 328 8.73 -6.88 5.93
C VAL A 328 7.95 -7.93 5.12
N THR A 329 8.59 -9.01 4.70
CA THR A 329 7.92 -10.08 3.94
C THR A 329 8.59 -11.43 4.15
N VAL A 330 7.89 -12.49 3.80
CA VAL A 330 8.42 -13.86 3.80
C VAL A 330 8.48 -14.36 2.36
N LYS A 331 9.62 -14.92 1.97
CA LYS A 331 9.73 -15.64 0.70
C LYS A 331 8.96 -16.95 0.85
N VAL A 332 7.92 -17.12 0.04
CA VAL A 332 7.17 -18.38 -0.02
C VAL A 332 7.80 -19.19 -1.14
N PRO A 333 8.55 -20.27 -0.85
CA PRO A 333 9.09 -21.11 -1.89
C PRO A 333 7.93 -21.73 -2.68
N PRO A 334 8.06 -21.87 -4.01
CA PRO A 334 7.09 -22.63 -4.76
C PRO A 334 7.06 -24.07 -4.21
N LYS A 335 5.88 -24.54 -3.77
CA LYS A 335 5.71 -25.96 -3.50
C LYS A 335 5.82 -26.72 -4.82
N ALA A 336 6.55 -27.85 -4.79
CA ALA A 336 6.45 -28.84 -5.85
C ALA A 336 4.97 -29.17 -6.06
N ARG A 337 4.52 -29.10 -7.31
CA ARG A 337 3.17 -29.50 -7.69
C ARG A 337 3.31 -30.86 -8.34
N LEU A 338 2.81 -31.89 -7.67
CA LEU A 338 2.82 -33.25 -8.22
C LEU A 338 1.66 -33.42 -9.20
N ARG A 339 0.55 -32.73 -8.94
CA ARG A 339 -0.61 -32.68 -9.81
C ARG A 339 -0.50 -31.60 -10.89
N THR A 340 -0.80 -32.00 -12.12
CA THR A 340 -0.75 -31.15 -13.32
C THR A 340 -1.94 -30.17 -13.43
N THR A 341 -3.08 -30.50 -12.82
CA THR A 341 -4.30 -29.67 -12.86
C THR A 341 -4.78 -29.26 -11.47
N LYS A 342 -5.31 -28.04 -11.34
CA LYS A 342 -5.97 -27.57 -10.10
C LYS A 342 -7.46 -27.92 -10.02
N GLY A 343 -8.05 -28.33 -11.15
CA GLY A 343 -9.45 -28.76 -11.23
C GLY A 343 -9.60 -30.25 -10.99
N PHE A 344 -10.85 -30.69 -10.83
CA PHE A 344 -11.15 -32.13 -10.86
C PHE A 344 -10.81 -32.70 -12.23
N THR A 345 -10.18 -33.88 -12.26
CA THR A 345 -10.07 -34.70 -13.47
C THR A 345 -11.46 -35.17 -13.92
N ASP A 346 -11.52 -35.81 -15.09
CA ASP A 346 -12.78 -36.39 -15.57
C ASP A 346 -13.28 -37.47 -14.60
N ASP A 347 -12.39 -38.36 -14.14
CA ASP A 347 -12.72 -39.43 -13.20
C ASP A 347 -13.19 -38.90 -11.84
N GLU A 348 -12.48 -37.93 -11.26
CA GLU A 348 -12.86 -37.33 -9.99
C GLU A 348 -14.19 -36.57 -10.09
N ALA A 349 -14.39 -35.83 -11.18
CA ALA A 349 -15.64 -35.12 -11.40
C ALA A 349 -16.81 -36.10 -11.51
N ASN A 350 -16.64 -37.18 -12.28
CA ASN A 350 -17.64 -38.22 -12.40
C ASN A 350 -17.89 -38.93 -11.06
N ALA A 351 -16.85 -39.27 -10.29
CA ALA A 351 -16.99 -39.87 -8.96
C ALA A 351 -17.77 -38.97 -8.00
N VAL A 352 -17.46 -37.66 -7.94
CA VAL A 352 -18.20 -36.71 -7.10
C VAL A 352 -19.65 -36.55 -7.55
N LEU A 353 -19.91 -36.50 -8.87
CA LEU A 353 -21.27 -36.35 -9.38
C LEU A 353 -22.10 -37.63 -9.26
N ALA A 354 -21.48 -38.80 -9.36
CA ALA A 354 -22.08 -40.11 -9.04
C ALA A 354 -22.44 -40.18 -7.56
N HIS A 355 -21.56 -39.72 -6.68
CA HIS A 355 -21.83 -39.65 -5.24
C HIS A 355 -22.96 -38.67 -4.92
N ALA A 356 -22.93 -37.48 -5.53
CA ALA A 356 -24.00 -36.48 -5.42
C ALA A 356 -25.34 -37.03 -5.94
N ARG A 357 -25.29 -37.79 -7.05
CA ARG A 357 -26.24 -38.82 -7.51
C ARG A 357 -27.31 -39.23 -6.50
N HIS A 358 -26.77 -39.93 -5.50
CA HIS A 358 -27.44 -40.79 -4.55
C HIS A 358 -27.65 -40.11 -3.19
N SER A 359 -27.24 -38.84 -3.05
CA SER A 359 -27.37 -38.09 -1.81
C SER A 359 -28.77 -37.48 -1.67
N THR A 360 -29.82 -38.29 -1.56
CA THR A 360 -31.19 -37.80 -1.33
C THR A 360 -31.54 -37.78 0.17
N PRO A 361 -32.41 -36.86 0.62
CA PRO A 361 -32.99 -36.95 1.96
C PRO A 361 -33.74 -38.28 2.09
N ASN A 362 -33.31 -39.13 3.01
CA ASN A 362 -34.03 -40.35 3.35
C ASN A 362 -34.01 -40.54 4.87
N SER A 363 -35.00 -41.26 5.41
CA SER A 363 -35.17 -41.48 6.85
C SER A 363 -34.00 -42.22 7.52
N ARG A 364 -33.12 -42.85 6.72
CA ARG A 364 -31.93 -43.58 7.18
C ARG A 364 -30.64 -42.74 7.11
N SER A 365 -30.71 -41.53 6.56
CA SER A 365 -29.55 -40.65 6.38
C SER A 365 -29.18 -39.98 7.70
N ARG A 366 -27.89 -40.07 8.07
CA ARG A 366 -27.34 -39.32 9.22
C ARG A 366 -27.21 -37.82 8.96
N ARG A 367 -27.46 -37.35 7.72
CA ARG A 367 -27.36 -35.94 7.34
C ARG A 367 -28.74 -35.28 7.43
N SER A 368 -28.78 -34.02 7.85
CA SER A 368 -30.03 -33.25 7.81
C SER A 368 -30.55 -33.12 6.38
N PRO A 369 -31.87 -33.01 6.15
CA PRO A 369 -32.44 -32.93 4.81
C PRO A 369 -31.81 -31.84 3.93
N LYS A 370 -31.60 -30.65 4.48
CA LYS A 370 -30.96 -29.51 3.79
C LYS A 370 -29.51 -29.81 3.36
N ILE A 371 -28.73 -30.51 4.20
CA ILE A 371 -27.36 -30.93 3.85
C ILE A 371 -27.40 -32.00 2.76
N ALA A 372 -28.31 -32.97 2.85
CA ALA A 372 -28.45 -34.00 1.81
C ALA A 372 -28.78 -33.37 0.44
N LEU A 373 -29.74 -32.42 0.41
CA LEU A 373 -30.06 -31.63 -0.79
C LEU A 373 -28.86 -30.82 -1.31
N ALA A 374 -28.06 -30.25 -0.42
CA ALA A 374 -26.85 -29.53 -0.82
C ALA A 374 -25.82 -30.47 -1.46
N CYS A 375 -25.58 -31.63 -0.86
CA CYS A 375 -24.68 -32.65 -1.43
C CYS A 375 -25.21 -33.19 -2.77
N ARG A 376 -26.54 -33.27 -2.95
CA ARG A 376 -27.18 -33.63 -4.23
C ARG A 376 -26.93 -32.58 -5.31
N TRP A 377 -27.20 -31.31 -5.03
CA TRP A 377 -27.32 -30.30 -6.08
C TRP A 377 -26.11 -29.38 -6.22
N VAL A 378 -25.45 -29.00 -5.13
CA VAL A 378 -24.36 -28.01 -5.18
C VAL A 378 -23.18 -28.45 -6.05
N PRO A 379 -22.71 -29.72 -6.01
CA PRO A 379 -21.67 -30.19 -6.93
C PRO A 379 -22.08 -30.07 -8.40
N TRP A 380 -23.30 -30.51 -8.73
CA TRP A 380 -23.86 -30.44 -10.08
C TRP A 380 -23.98 -29.01 -10.60
N LEU A 381 -24.49 -28.09 -9.76
CA LEU A 381 -24.57 -26.67 -10.08
C LEU A 381 -23.18 -26.06 -10.32
N CYS A 382 -22.20 -26.37 -9.46
CA CYS A 382 -20.84 -25.86 -9.62
C CYS A 382 -20.15 -26.40 -10.88
N ALA A 383 -20.43 -27.66 -11.25
CA ALA A 383 -19.84 -28.31 -12.41
C ALA A 383 -20.21 -27.64 -13.75
N TYR A 384 -21.44 -27.11 -13.84
CA TYR A 384 -21.96 -26.46 -15.05
C TYR A 384 -21.91 -24.94 -15.02
N THR A 385 -21.83 -24.29 -13.86
CA THR A 385 -21.79 -22.82 -13.77
C THR A 385 -20.39 -22.27 -13.48
N GLY A 386 -19.49 -23.09 -12.93
CA GLY A 386 -18.20 -22.66 -12.42
C GLY A 386 -18.29 -21.65 -11.24
N ALA A 387 -19.47 -21.45 -10.67
CA ALA A 387 -19.70 -20.54 -9.55
C ALA A 387 -18.95 -20.97 -8.27
N ARG A 388 -18.86 -20.10 -7.25
CA ARG A 388 -18.25 -20.51 -5.96
C ARG A 388 -19.22 -21.47 -5.29
N VAL A 389 -18.69 -22.54 -4.67
CA VAL A 389 -19.51 -23.44 -3.82
C VAL A 389 -20.32 -22.64 -2.81
N GLY A 390 -19.73 -21.60 -2.22
CA GLY A 390 -20.45 -20.70 -1.31
C GLY A 390 -21.56 -19.87 -1.94
N GLU A 391 -21.47 -19.52 -3.22
CA GLU A 391 -22.54 -18.82 -3.95
C GLU A 391 -23.72 -19.78 -4.21
N MET A 392 -23.43 -21.04 -4.57
CA MET A 392 -24.46 -22.07 -4.78
C MET A 392 -25.11 -22.54 -3.47
N ALA A 393 -24.32 -22.64 -2.39
CA ALA A 393 -24.79 -23.08 -1.08
C ALA A 393 -25.81 -22.14 -0.43
N GLN A 394 -25.86 -20.87 -0.84
CA GLN A 394 -26.78 -19.87 -0.31
C GLN A 394 -27.95 -19.54 -1.26
N LEU A 395 -28.18 -20.35 -2.30
CA LEU A 395 -29.29 -20.12 -3.22
C LEU A 395 -30.64 -20.16 -2.50
N ARG A 396 -31.55 -19.30 -2.94
CA ARG A 396 -32.94 -19.23 -2.48
C ARG A 396 -33.89 -19.61 -3.60
N LYS A 397 -35.13 -19.96 -3.26
CA LYS A 397 -36.17 -20.32 -4.25
C LYS A 397 -36.32 -19.25 -5.33
N GLN A 398 -36.42 -17.98 -4.93
CA GLN A 398 -36.58 -16.83 -5.82
C GLN A 398 -35.35 -16.52 -6.69
N ASP A 399 -34.21 -17.18 -6.45
CA ASP A 399 -33.00 -16.99 -7.25
C ASP A 399 -33.04 -17.83 -8.55
N LEU A 400 -33.99 -18.76 -8.69
CA LEU A 400 -34.29 -19.40 -9.98
C LEU A 400 -35.02 -18.41 -10.88
N VAL A 401 -34.50 -18.20 -12.09
CA VAL A 401 -35.07 -17.29 -13.08
C VAL A 401 -35.28 -18.01 -14.40
N ARG A 402 -36.23 -17.50 -15.19
CA ARG A 402 -36.52 -17.97 -16.53
C ARG A 402 -36.69 -16.79 -17.48
N GLU A 403 -35.96 -16.82 -18.59
CA GLU A 403 -36.07 -15.84 -19.68
C GLU A 403 -36.35 -16.62 -20.97
N GLY A 404 -37.60 -16.55 -21.45
CA GLY A 404 -38.07 -17.41 -22.54
C GLY A 404 -37.94 -18.89 -22.20
N ASP A 405 -37.19 -19.63 -23.01
CA ASP A 405 -36.92 -21.06 -22.83
C ASP A 405 -35.64 -21.36 -22.04
N HIS A 406 -34.95 -20.32 -21.55
CA HIS A 406 -33.70 -20.47 -20.85
C HIS A 406 -33.89 -20.29 -19.35
N TRP A 407 -33.41 -21.28 -18.58
CA TRP A 407 -33.34 -21.21 -17.13
C TRP A 407 -31.99 -20.65 -16.68
N GLY A 408 -32.01 -19.92 -15.56
CA GLY A 408 -30.83 -19.34 -14.96
C GLY A 408 -30.91 -19.27 -13.44
N LEU A 409 -29.77 -18.97 -12.83
CA LEU A 409 -29.64 -18.73 -11.39
C LEU A 409 -29.09 -17.34 -11.13
N ARG A 410 -29.82 -16.56 -10.34
CA ARG A 410 -29.41 -15.25 -9.85
C ARG A 410 -28.48 -15.41 -8.65
N ILE A 411 -27.20 -15.12 -8.84
CA ILE A 411 -26.23 -15.03 -7.76
C ILE A 411 -26.22 -13.58 -7.30
N THR A 412 -26.68 -13.32 -6.07
CA THR A 412 -26.89 -11.95 -5.56
C THR A 412 -26.37 -11.78 -4.13
N PRO A 413 -25.83 -10.60 -3.77
CA PRO A 413 -25.46 -10.29 -2.39
C PRO A 413 -26.64 -10.31 -1.40
N GLU A 414 -27.88 -10.23 -1.88
CA GLU A 414 -29.08 -10.35 -1.02
C GLU A 414 -29.28 -11.73 -0.41
N ALA A 415 -28.70 -12.77 -1.04
CA ALA A 415 -28.74 -14.15 -0.56
C ALA A 415 -27.58 -14.45 0.41
N GLY A 416 -26.60 -13.55 0.54
CA GLY A 416 -25.41 -13.74 1.36
C GLY A 416 -24.13 -13.34 0.65
N THR A 417 -22.99 -13.83 1.12
CA THR A 417 -21.68 -13.26 0.74
C THR A 417 -21.28 -13.57 -0.72
N VAL A 418 -21.34 -12.57 -1.59
CA VAL A 418 -20.77 -12.62 -2.96
C VAL A 418 -19.50 -11.77 -3.02
N LYS A 419 -18.36 -12.32 -3.46
CA LYS A 419 -17.04 -11.68 -3.32
C LYS A 419 -16.97 -10.28 -3.96
N THR A 420 -17.57 -10.08 -5.12
CA THR A 420 -17.56 -8.82 -5.87
C THR A 420 -18.69 -7.86 -5.46
N ASN A 421 -19.66 -8.32 -4.65
CA ASN A 421 -20.89 -7.59 -4.35
C ASN A 421 -21.74 -7.21 -5.57
N ILE A 422 -21.53 -7.90 -6.70
CA ILE A 422 -22.24 -7.68 -7.96
C ILE A 422 -23.15 -8.88 -8.21
N ALA A 423 -24.42 -8.61 -8.49
CA ALA A 423 -25.37 -9.65 -8.87
C ALA A 423 -25.13 -10.08 -10.34
N ARG A 424 -25.36 -11.35 -10.64
CA ARG A 424 -25.32 -11.88 -12.01
C ARG A 424 -26.28 -13.04 -12.17
N VAL A 425 -26.75 -13.26 -13.39
CA VAL A 425 -27.57 -14.43 -13.74
C VAL A 425 -26.72 -15.39 -14.55
N VAL A 426 -26.60 -16.64 -14.09
CA VAL A 426 -25.85 -17.69 -14.80
C VAL A 426 -26.80 -18.71 -15.41
N ALA A 427 -26.60 -19.06 -16.69
CA ALA A 427 -27.42 -20.06 -17.36
C ALA A 427 -27.32 -21.45 -16.71
N LEU A 428 -28.44 -22.17 -16.73
CA LEU A 428 -28.49 -23.60 -16.40
C LEU A 428 -28.26 -24.45 -17.65
N HIS A 429 -27.43 -25.48 -17.50
CA HIS A 429 -27.20 -26.46 -18.56
C HIS A 429 -28.40 -27.39 -18.72
N GLN A 430 -28.66 -27.87 -19.95
CA GLN A 430 -29.80 -28.74 -20.27
C GLN A 430 -29.82 -30.04 -19.45
N ASP A 431 -28.66 -30.58 -19.10
CA ASP A 431 -28.55 -31.76 -18.24
C ASP A 431 -29.05 -31.50 -16.79
N LEU A 432 -28.93 -30.28 -16.26
CA LEU A 432 -29.52 -29.93 -14.96
C LEU A 432 -31.04 -29.80 -15.04
N ILE A 433 -31.52 -29.25 -16.16
CA ILE A 433 -32.95 -29.12 -16.44
C ILE A 433 -33.57 -30.51 -16.57
N ALA A 434 -32.97 -31.39 -17.36
CA ALA A 434 -33.39 -32.79 -17.54
C ALA A 434 -33.33 -33.60 -16.24
N GLN A 435 -32.40 -33.28 -15.33
CA GLN A 435 -32.35 -33.87 -13.99
C GLN A 435 -33.47 -33.37 -13.05
N GLY A 436 -34.29 -32.42 -13.47
CA GLY A 436 -35.43 -31.91 -12.70
C GLY A 436 -35.06 -30.83 -11.69
N PHE A 437 -33.92 -30.13 -11.85
CA PHE A 437 -33.53 -29.09 -10.90
C PHE A 437 -34.56 -27.94 -10.79
N PRO A 438 -35.12 -27.38 -11.89
CA PRO A 438 -36.16 -26.34 -11.79
C PRO A 438 -37.39 -26.81 -11.01
N ALA A 439 -37.92 -28.01 -11.34
CA ALA A 439 -39.07 -28.59 -10.65
C ALA A 439 -38.79 -28.80 -9.14
N PHE A 440 -37.60 -29.32 -8.81
CA PHE A 440 -37.16 -29.45 -7.42
C PHE A 440 -37.21 -28.11 -6.66
N VAL A 441 -36.76 -27.02 -7.28
CA VAL A 441 -36.75 -25.69 -6.65
C VAL A 441 -38.16 -25.15 -6.47
N GLU A 442 -39.03 -25.33 -7.45
CA GLU A 442 -40.43 -24.88 -7.39
C GLU A 442 -41.21 -25.56 -6.26
N GLU A 443 -40.90 -26.84 -5.98
CA GLU A 443 -41.47 -27.62 -4.87
C GLU A 443 -40.92 -27.23 -3.47
N GLN A 444 -39.81 -26.48 -3.39
CA GLN A 444 -39.28 -26.06 -2.10
C GLN A 444 -40.13 -24.96 -1.45
N PRO A 445 -40.16 -24.86 -0.11
CA PRO A 445 -40.69 -23.67 0.56
C PRO A 445 -39.86 -22.43 0.22
N ASP A 446 -40.45 -21.25 0.42
CA ASP A 446 -39.75 -19.98 0.23
C ASP A 446 -38.51 -19.86 1.13
N GLY A 447 -37.49 -19.15 0.62
CA GLY A 447 -36.22 -18.94 1.32
C GLY A 447 -35.10 -19.84 0.80
N TYR A 448 -34.12 -20.14 1.68
CA TYR A 448 -32.90 -20.84 1.29
C TYR A 448 -33.16 -22.30 0.91
N LEU A 449 -32.59 -22.75 -0.21
CA LEU A 449 -32.69 -24.14 -0.67
C LEU A 449 -31.93 -25.11 0.24
N PHE A 450 -30.73 -24.71 0.68
CA PHE A 450 -29.76 -25.59 1.35
C PHE A 450 -29.37 -25.16 2.77
N LEU A 451 -29.72 -23.95 3.17
CA LEU A 451 -29.49 -23.46 4.54
C LEU A 451 -30.76 -23.65 5.38
N PRO A 452 -30.64 -23.79 6.70
CA PRO A 452 -31.81 -23.76 7.58
C PRO A 452 -32.55 -22.43 7.44
N ALA A 453 -33.83 -22.40 7.83
CA ALA A 453 -34.60 -21.16 7.87
C ALA A 453 -34.00 -20.24 8.95
N ILE A 454 -33.30 -19.19 8.50
CA ILE A 454 -32.59 -18.23 9.33
C ILE A 454 -32.80 -16.82 8.77
N GLY A 455 -32.90 -15.83 9.65
CA GLY A 455 -32.94 -14.42 9.27
C GLY A 455 -31.67 -14.01 8.51
N LYS A 456 -31.74 -12.93 7.71
CA LYS A 456 -30.62 -12.47 6.85
C LYS A 456 -29.33 -12.18 7.62
N ASP A 457 -29.42 -11.88 8.92
CA ASP A 457 -28.29 -11.38 9.71
C ASP A 457 -27.37 -12.46 10.30
N ASP A 458 -27.79 -13.75 10.34
CA ASP A 458 -26.99 -14.85 10.92
C ASP A 458 -26.72 -16.02 9.94
N VAL A 459 -26.62 -15.72 8.65
CA VAL A 459 -26.40 -16.75 7.61
C VAL A 459 -24.98 -17.31 7.64
N ARG A 460 -24.01 -16.57 8.20
CA ARG A 460 -22.58 -16.84 8.06
C ARG A 460 -22.14 -18.16 8.72
N GLY A 461 -22.64 -18.46 9.92
CA GLY A 461 -22.30 -19.69 10.66
C GLY A 461 -22.77 -20.94 9.91
N PRO A 462 -24.09 -21.08 9.66
CA PRO A 462 -24.65 -22.19 8.89
C PRO A 462 -24.01 -22.34 7.50
N TRP A 463 -23.77 -21.22 6.80
CA TRP A 463 -23.09 -21.23 5.50
C TRP A 463 -21.67 -21.80 5.56
N ARG A 464 -20.88 -21.42 6.57
CA ARG A 464 -19.53 -21.95 6.77
C ARG A 464 -19.58 -23.45 7.10
N SER A 465 -20.50 -23.85 7.96
CA SER A 465 -20.71 -25.26 8.31
C SER A 465 -21.07 -26.09 7.07
N LEU A 466 -22.03 -25.64 6.26
CA LEU A 466 -22.43 -26.33 5.04
C LEU A 466 -21.26 -26.49 4.05
N LYS A 467 -20.45 -25.46 3.86
CA LYS A 467 -19.25 -25.56 3.00
C LYS A 467 -18.24 -26.57 3.51
N ASN A 468 -18.05 -26.68 4.82
CA ASN A 468 -17.16 -27.69 5.40
C ASN A 468 -17.74 -29.09 5.18
N ARG A 469 -19.06 -29.27 5.36
CA ARG A 469 -19.74 -30.54 5.06
C ARG A 469 -19.63 -30.94 3.58
N LEU A 470 -19.70 -29.99 2.66
CA LEU A 470 -19.48 -30.25 1.23
C LEU A 470 -18.03 -30.64 0.93
N VAL A 471 -17.06 -30.09 1.66
CA VAL A 471 -15.65 -30.53 1.57
C VAL A 471 -15.51 -31.97 2.07
N GLU A 472 -16.04 -32.28 3.26
CA GLU A 472 -16.07 -33.64 3.82
C GLU A 472 -16.71 -34.62 2.83
N PHE A 473 -17.87 -34.26 2.28
CA PHE A 473 -18.59 -35.07 1.30
C PHE A 473 -17.77 -35.38 0.04
N VAL A 474 -17.07 -34.39 -0.53
CA VAL A 474 -16.18 -34.63 -1.67
C VAL A 474 -14.99 -35.50 -1.29
N ARG A 475 -14.46 -35.36 -0.06
CA ARG A 475 -13.34 -36.16 0.45
C ARG A 475 -13.69 -37.64 0.63
N GLU A 476 -14.97 -38.00 0.72
CA GLU A 476 -15.42 -39.40 0.74
C GLU A 476 -15.05 -40.15 -0.56
N VAL A 477 -14.92 -39.43 -1.69
CA VAL A 477 -14.64 -40.02 -3.01
C VAL A 477 -13.40 -39.46 -3.72
N VAL A 478 -12.88 -38.30 -3.27
CA VAL A 478 -11.64 -37.70 -3.79
C VAL A 478 -10.63 -37.54 -2.65
N THR A 479 -9.71 -38.51 -2.57
CA THR A 479 -8.70 -38.60 -1.50
C THR A 479 -7.43 -37.79 -1.77
N ASP A 480 -7.18 -37.36 -3.01
CA ASP A 480 -5.99 -36.59 -3.39
C ASP A 480 -5.89 -35.28 -2.57
N PRO A 481 -4.91 -35.14 -1.65
CA PRO A 481 -4.79 -33.98 -0.78
C PRO A 481 -4.49 -32.67 -1.53
N GLU A 482 -3.96 -32.72 -2.76
CA GLU A 482 -3.67 -31.53 -3.58
C GLU A 482 -4.94 -30.91 -4.20
N VAL A 483 -6.04 -31.66 -4.27
CA VAL A 483 -7.34 -31.14 -4.72
C VAL A 483 -7.94 -30.22 -3.64
N GLN A 484 -8.45 -29.07 -4.06
CA GLN A 484 -9.24 -28.17 -3.21
C GLN A 484 -10.73 -28.34 -3.55
N PRO A 485 -11.52 -29.09 -2.76
CA PRO A 485 -12.89 -29.45 -3.15
C PRO A 485 -13.79 -28.26 -3.51
N ASN A 486 -13.67 -27.15 -2.76
CA ASN A 486 -14.48 -25.94 -3.00
C ASN A 486 -14.07 -25.14 -4.25
N HIS A 487 -12.88 -25.37 -4.81
CA HIS A 487 -12.33 -24.66 -5.97
C HIS A 487 -12.13 -25.55 -7.20
N GLY A 488 -12.14 -26.88 -7.02
CA GLY A 488 -11.93 -27.86 -8.09
C GLY A 488 -12.94 -27.69 -9.23
N TRP A 489 -14.22 -27.47 -8.92
CA TRP A 489 -15.27 -27.26 -9.92
C TRP A 489 -15.04 -26.05 -10.80
N ARG A 490 -14.68 -24.90 -10.21
CA ARG A 490 -14.40 -23.68 -10.98
C ARG A 490 -13.21 -23.87 -11.91
N HIS A 491 -12.13 -24.47 -11.42
CA HIS A 491 -10.96 -24.77 -12.27
C HIS A 491 -11.31 -25.75 -13.40
N ARG A 492 -12.16 -26.74 -13.12
CA ARG A 492 -12.65 -27.66 -14.13
C ARG A 492 -13.52 -26.96 -15.18
N PHE A 493 -14.51 -26.18 -14.76
CA PHE A 493 -15.37 -25.41 -15.66
C PHE A 493 -14.56 -24.50 -16.58
N GLU A 494 -13.58 -23.79 -16.01
CA GLU A 494 -12.62 -22.98 -16.77
C GLU A 494 -11.87 -23.80 -17.83
N THR A 495 -11.43 -25.00 -17.48
CA THR A 495 -10.69 -25.91 -18.37
C THR A 495 -11.59 -26.48 -19.48
N LEU A 496 -12.79 -26.95 -19.13
CA LEU A 496 -13.79 -27.45 -20.08
C LEU A 496 -14.24 -26.35 -21.03
N GLY A 497 -14.49 -25.16 -20.51
CA GLY A 497 -14.84 -24.01 -21.33
C GLY A 497 -13.75 -23.64 -22.34
N ARG A 498 -12.45 -23.77 -21.99
CA ARG A 498 -11.37 -23.66 -22.98
C ARG A 498 -11.42 -24.78 -24.02
N LYS A 499 -11.63 -26.02 -23.58
CA LYS A 499 -11.69 -27.22 -24.44
C LYS A 499 -12.80 -27.12 -25.49
N VAL A 500 -13.96 -26.58 -25.13
CA VAL A 500 -15.14 -26.49 -26.01
C VAL A 500 -15.32 -25.09 -26.65
N GLY A 501 -14.35 -24.19 -26.45
CA GLY A 501 -14.34 -22.88 -27.11
C GLY A 501 -15.39 -21.89 -26.62
N ILE A 502 -15.74 -21.90 -25.33
CA ILE A 502 -16.58 -20.83 -24.74
C ILE A 502 -15.74 -19.54 -24.65
N PRO A 503 -16.23 -18.41 -25.20
CA PRO A 503 -15.56 -17.12 -25.12
C PRO A 503 -15.14 -16.75 -23.69
N GLN A 504 -13.96 -16.15 -23.56
CA GLN A 504 -13.38 -15.89 -22.23
C GLN A 504 -14.24 -14.94 -21.40
N ASP A 505 -14.79 -13.89 -22.01
CA ASP A 505 -15.69 -12.93 -21.37
C ASP A 505 -16.95 -13.61 -20.79
N ILE A 506 -17.58 -14.51 -21.54
CA ILE A 506 -18.71 -15.31 -21.06
C ILE A 506 -18.29 -16.21 -19.89
N ARG A 507 -17.14 -16.89 -19.98
CA ARG A 507 -16.61 -17.70 -18.86
C ARG A 507 -16.34 -16.84 -17.63
N ASP A 508 -15.64 -15.73 -17.80
CA ASP A 508 -15.29 -14.79 -16.73
C ASP A 508 -16.54 -14.22 -16.06
N TYR A 509 -17.57 -13.87 -16.84
CA TYR A 509 -18.89 -13.47 -16.33
C TYR A 509 -19.53 -14.60 -15.50
N MET A 510 -19.67 -15.81 -16.05
CA MET A 510 -20.31 -16.94 -15.37
C MET A 510 -19.64 -17.28 -14.04
N VAL A 511 -18.30 -17.38 -14.02
CA VAL A 511 -17.55 -17.67 -12.80
C VAL A 511 -17.41 -16.47 -11.85
N GLY A 512 -17.86 -15.27 -12.26
CA GLY A 512 -17.80 -14.04 -11.47
C GLY A 512 -16.37 -13.54 -11.26
N HIS A 513 -15.56 -13.54 -12.31
CA HIS A 513 -14.32 -12.79 -12.42
C HIS A 513 -14.59 -11.38 -12.96
N ALA A 514 -13.80 -10.40 -12.52
CA ALA A 514 -13.75 -9.12 -13.20
C ALA A 514 -13.03 -9.33 -14.53
N GLY A 515 -13.73 -9.14 -15.64
CA GLY A 515 -13.11 -9.23 -16.97
C GLY A 515 -12.08 -8.13 -17.18
N LYS A 516 -11.24 -8.32 -18.20
CA LYS A 516 -10.20 -7.34 -18.57
C LYS A 516 -10.69 -6.47 -19.72
N GLY A 517 -10.51 -5.15 -19.59
CA GLY A 517 -10.78 -4.18 -20.65
C GLY A 517 -12.19 -3.62 -20.65
N GLN A 518 -12.38 -2.49 -21.35
CA GLN A 518 -13.64 -1.75 -21.38
C GLN A 518 -14.80 -2.56 -21.99
N GLY A 519 -14.52 -3.46 -22.95
CA GLY A 519 -15.56 -4.25 -23.63
C GLY A 519 -16.32 -5.21 -22.71
N PHE A 520 -15.70 -5.73 -21.64
CA PHE A 520 -16.40 -6.55 -20.65
C PHE A 520 -17.41 -5.74 -19.82
N HIS A 521 -17.18 -4.43 -19.70
CA HIS A 521 -18.05 -3.51 -18.96
C HIS A 521 -19.07 -2.80 -19.86
N TYR A 522 -19.07 -3.09 -21.18
CA TYR A 522 -19.93 -2.46 -22.16
C TYR A 522 -20.83 -3.51 -22.84
N GLY A 523 -22.13 -3.41 -22.58
CA GLY A 523 -23.11 -4.42 -22.98
C GLY A 523 -23.38 -5.45 -21.88
N ASP A 524 -24.42 -6.24 -22.09
CA ASP A 524 -24.88 -7.27 -21.15
C ASP A 524 -24.44 -8.67 -21.59
N PHE A 525 -24.63 -9.65 -20.70
CA PHE A 525 -24.43 -11.07 -20.99
C PHE A 525 -25.79 -11.80 -20.96
N PRO A 526 -26.61 -11.73 -22.04
CA PRO A 526 -27.95 -12.30 -22.07
C PRO A 526 -27.95 -13.80 -21.73
N LEU A 527 -29.01 -14.26 -21.07
CA LEU A 527 -29.12 -15.65 -20.65
C LEU A 527 -29.06 -16.63 -21.83
N VAL A 528 -29.68 -16.27 -22.96
CA VAL A 528 -29.64 -17.03 -24.22
C VAL A 528 -28.21 -17.21 -24.74
N ALA A 529 -27.38 -16.17 -24.66
CA ALA A 529 -26.00 -16.24 -25.14
C ALA A 529 -25.19 -17.20 -24.25
N GLN A 530 -25.34 -17.10 -22.93
CA GLN A 530 -24.73 -18.03 -21.98
C GLN A 530 -25.21 -19.47 -22.21
N ALA A 531 -26.51 -19.69 -22.39
CA ALA A 531 -27.09 -21.01 -22.61
C ALA A 531 -26.59 -21.67 -23.90
N ARG A 532 -26.49 -20.90 -25.00
CA ARG A 532 -25.92 -21.36 -26.28
C ARG A 532 -24.48 -21.83 -26.12
N GLU A 533 -23.64 -21.06 -25.43
CA GLU A 533 -22.25 -21.46 -25.22
C GLU A 533 -22.13 -22.64 -24.25
N LEU A 534 -22.96 -22.67 -23.22
CA LEU A 534 -22.96 -23.73 -22.22
C LEU A 534 -23.41 -25.08 -22.82
N ALA A 535 -24.28 -25.08 -23.84
CA ALA A 535 -24.69 -26.29 -24.56
C ALA A 535 -23.53 -27.01 -25.29
N LYS A 536 -22.39 -26.34 -25.49
CA LYS A 536 -21.17 -26.96 -26.04
C LYS A 536 -20.49 -27.89 -25.03
N VAL A 537 -20.78 -27.75 -23.73
CA VAL A 537 -20.24 -28.62 -22.68
C VAL A 537 -20.99 -29.95 -22.73
N PRO A 538 -20.31 -31.09 -22.93
CA PRO A 538 -21.00 -32.37 -22.95
C PRO A 538 -21.61 -32.68 -21.58
N PRO A 539 -22.80 -33.32 -21.54
CA PRO A 539 -23.38 -33.77 -20.29
C PRO A 539 -22.44 -34.70 -19.52
N TYR A 540 -22.35 -34.56 -18.20
CA TYR A 540 -21.67 -35.54 -17.36
C TYR A 540 -22.41 -36.88 -17.41
N ARG A 541 -21.63 -37.96 -17.53
CA ARG A 541 -22.13 -39.34 -17.48
C ARG A 541 -21.45 -40.07 -16.32
N PRO A 542 -21.76 -39.69 -15.06
CA PRO A 542 -21.32 -40.48 -13.93
C PRO A 542 -22.03 -41.82 -14.01
N GLY A 543 -21.23 -42.89 -14.05
CA GLY A 543 -21.68 -44.28 -14.15
C GLY A 543 -22.46 -44.76 -12.94
#